data_AF-A0A068W9L2-F1
#
_entry.id   AF-A0A068W9L2-F1
#
_cell.length_a   1.000
_cell.length_b   1.000
_cell.length_c   1.000
_cell.angle_alpha   90.00
_cell.angle_beta   90.00
_cell.angle_gamma   90.00
#
_symmetry.space_group_name_H-M   'P 1'
#
loop_
_entity.id
_entity.type
_entity.pdbx_description
1 polymer ?
#
loop_
_entity_poly.entity_id
_entity_poly.type
_entity_poly.pdbx_seq_one_letter_code
_entity_poly.pdbx_strand_id
1 'polypeptide(L)'
;MQSYGSTRKAAIKNADMSEDMQGRAVDCAQEAMSRYNIEKDIAAYIKKEFDKTYTPTWHCIVGRNFGSYVTHEMGHFIYFYMGQVAILLFKSDFLRFTLAMQSYGSSQKAVIKNADMSEEMQQKAVDCAQDAMEKFNIEKDIAAHIKKEFDRLFNPTWHCIVGRNFGSYVTHETKHFIYFYMGQVAILLFKSG
;
A
#
# COMPACT_ATOMS: atom_id res chain seq x y z
N MET A 1 -19.48 8.17 -36.92
CA MET A 1 -18.83 6.94 -36.45
C MET A 1 -18.09 7.26 -35.16
N GLN A 2 -18.70 6.98 -34.00
CA GLN A 2 -18.05 7.15 -32.70
C GLN A 2 -17.21 5.91 -32.44
N SER A 3 -15.89 6.08 -32.29
CA SER A 3 -14.99 4.99 -31.94
C SER A 3 -15.28 4.56 -30.49
N TYR A 4 -15.71 3.31 -30.32
CA TYR A 4 -15.77 2.64 -29.02
C TYR A 4 -14.41 2.75 -28.33
N GLY A 5 -14.31 3.63 -27.34
CA GLY A 5 -13.27 3.51 -26.32
C GLY A 5 -13.52 2.18 -25.61
N SER A 6 -12.62 1.21 -25.77
CA SER A 6 -12.73 -0.10 -25.15
C SER A 6 -12.88 0.07 -23.63
N THR A 7 -14.11 -0.04 -23.10
CA THR A 7 -14.37 0.01 -21.65
C THR A 7 -13.60 -1.14 -21.02
N ARG A 8 -12.50 -0.84 -20.31
CA ARG A 8 -11.74 -1.86 -19.60
C ARG A 8 -12.61 -2.38 -18.48
N LYS A 9 -13.21 -3.56 -18.67
CA LYS A 9 -14.04 -4.21 -17.67
C LYS A 9 -13.18 -4.47 -16.42
N ALA A 10 -13.67 -4.03 -15.27
CA ALA A 10 -13.02 -4.32 -14.00
C ALA A 10 -13.20 -5.80 -13.64
N ALA A 11 -12.13 -6.41 -13.13
CA ALA A 11 -12.14 -7.76 -12.59
C ALA A 11 -11.91 -7.67 -11.07
N ILE A 12 -13.00 -7.69 -10.31
CA ILE A 12 -12.97 -7.68 -8.85
C ILE A 12 -12.38 -9.02 -8.37
N LYS A 13 -11.37 -8.95 -7.52
CA LYS A 13 -10.69 -10.12 -6.96
C LYS A 13 -11.10 -10.40 -5.53
N ASN A 14 -11.26 -9.33 -4.75
CA ASN A 14 -11.80 -9.39 -3.40
C ASN A 14 -12.45 -8.06 -3.05
N ALA A 15 -13.56 -8.09 -2.33
CA ALA A 15 -14.27 -6.91 -1.88
C ALA A 15 -15.00 -7.22 -0.58
N ASP A 16 -14.84 -6.33 0.38
CA ASP A 16 -15.61 -6.23 1.62
C ASP A 16 -16.13 -4.80 1.69
N MET A 17 -17.19 -4.51 0.92
CA MET A 17 -17.93 -3.24 0.84
C MET A 17 -19.20 -3.44 -0.02
N SER A 18 -20.16 -2.49 0.02
CA SER A 18 -21.43 -2.60 -0.73
C SER A 18 -21.24 -2.54 -2.25
N GLU A 19 -22.14 -3.15 -3.03
CA GLU A 19 -22.06 -3.16 -4.50
C GLU A 19 -22.03 -1.75 -5.11
N ASP A 20 -22.80 -0.82 -4.55
CA ASP A 20 -22.78 0.59 -4.96
C ASP A 20 -21.40 1.23 -4.74
N MET A 21 -20.76 0.93 -3.61
CA MET A 21 -19.42 1.43 -3.30
C MET A 21 -18.36 0.78 -4.20
N GLN A 22 -18.52 -0.51 -4.54
CA GLN A 22 -17.66 -1.18 -5.52
C GLN A 22 -17.81 -0.55 -6.91
N GLY A 23 -19.05 -0.25 -7.34
CA GLY A 23 -19.33 0.47 -8.58
C GLY A 23 -18.65 1.83 -8.59
N ARG A 24 -18.77 2.60 -7.51
CA ARG A 24 -18.10 3.89 -7.37
C ARG A 24 -16.57 3.78 -7.42
N ALA A 25 -15.99 2.73 -6.83
CA ALA A 25 -14.55 2.48 -6.88
C ALA A 25 -14.07 2.24 -8.32
N VAL A 26 -14.83 1.45 -9.09
CA VAL A 26 -14.53 1.16 -10.49
C VAL A 26 -14.68 2.42 -11.36
N ASP A 27 -15.75 3.18 -11.20
CA ASP A 27 -15.97 4.42 -11.98
C ASP A 27 -14.89 5.46 -11.70
N CYS A 28 -14.54 5.65 -10.41
CA CYS A 28 -13.49 6.55 -10.00
C CYS A 28 -12.13 6.14 -10.59
N ALA A 29 -11.83 4.84 -10.61
CA ALA A 29 -10.62 4.31 -11.23
C ALA A 29 -10.61 4.50 -12.76
N GLN A 30 -11.74 4.28 -13.44
CA GLN A 30 -11.88 4.55 -14.88
C GLN A 30 -11.58 6.01 -15.20
N GLU A 31 -12.17 6.93 -14.43
CA GLU A 31 -11.95 8.36 -14.59
C GLU A 31 -10.49 8.73 -14.34
N ALA A 32 -9.89 8.24 -13.25
CA ALA A 32 -8.50 8.48 -12.90
C ALA A 32 -7.53 7.99 -14.00
N MET A 33 -7.73 6.77 -14.49
CA MET A 33 -6.89 6.19 -15.55
C MET A 33 -7.09 6.85 -16.93
N SER A 34 -8.20 7.56 -17.15
CA SER A 34 -8.42 8.35 -18.36
C SER A 34 -7.67 9.69 -18.34
N ARG A 35 -7.37 10.20 -17.14
CA ARG A 35 -6.76 11.53 -16.92
C ARG A 35 -5.28 11.46 -16.61
N TYR A 36 -4.83 10.40 -15.94
CA TYR A 36 -3.48 10.26 -15.43
C TYR A 36 -2.83 8.98 -15.96
N ASN A 37 -1.54 9.06 -16.23
CA ASN A 37 -0.71 7.95 -16.69
C ASN A 37 0.34 7.50 -15.66
N ILE A 38 0.48 8.24 -14.55
CA ILE A 38 1.38 7.93 -13.44
C ILE A 38 0.58 7.26 -12.32
N GLU A 39 0.96 6.06 -11.90
CA GLU A 39 0.24 5.25 -10.90
C GLU A 39 0.05 6.00 -9.57
N LYS A 40 1.04 6.79 -9.15
CA LYS A 40 0.96 7.62 -7.95
C LYS A 40 -0.17 8.66 -8.04
N ASP A 41 -0.35 9.28 -9.19
CA ASP A 41 -1.36 10.33 -9.38
C ASP A 41 -2.76 9.73 -9.51
N ILE A 42 -2.86 8.54 -10.11
CA ILE A 42 -4.09 7.72 -10.11
C ILE A 42 -4.48 7.36 -8.68
N ALA A 43 -3.55 6.84 -7.87
CA ALA A 43 -3.79 6.51 -6.46
C ALA A 43 -4.22 7.73 -5.65
N ALA A 44 -3.57 8.88 -5.87
CA ALA A 44 -3.92 10.15 -5.24
C ALA A 44 -5.34 10.60 -5.57
N TYR A 45 -5.73 10.49 -6.84
CA TYR A 45 -7.07 10.86 -7.29
C TYR A 45 -8.14 9.99 -6.63
N ILE A 46 -7.99 8.66 -6.73
CA ILE A 46 -8.97 7.71 -6.19
C ILE A 46 -9.15 7.92 -4.69
N LYS A 47 -8.04 8.01 -3.94
CA LYS A 47 -8.08 8.26 -2.50
C LYS A 47 -8.80 9.57 -2.18
N LYS A 48 -8.47 10.68 -2.86
CA LYS A 48 -9.08 11.99 -2.59
C LYS A 48 -10.57 11.99 -2.87
N GLU A 49 -11.02 11.31 -3.92
CA GLU A 49 -12.45 11.20 -4.22
C GLU A 49 -13.18 10.34 -3.18
N PHE A 50 -12.56 9.26 -2.70
CA PHE A 50 -13.13 8.44 -1.63
C PHE A 50 -13.15 9.16 -0.28
N ASP A 51 -12.09 9.89 0.08
CA ASP A 51 -12.04 10.71 1.31
C ASP A 51 -13.07 11.86 1.31
N LYS A 52 -13.45 12.37 0.13
CA LYS A 52 -14.51 13.40 0.00
C LYS A 52 -15.91 12.80 0.08
N THR A 53 -16.09 11.62 -0.49
CA THR A 53 -17.41 10.99 -0.66
C THR A 53 -17.79 10.18 0.57
N TYR A 54 -16.83 9.53 1.19
CA TYR A 54 -16.97 8.64 2.34
C TYR A 54 -16.14 9.16 3.51
N THR A 55 -16.37 8.61 4.69
CA THR A 55 -15.61 9.05 5.88
C THR A 55 -14.12 8.70 5.71
N PRO A 56 -13.20 9.68 5.84
CA PRO A 56 -11.77 9.42 5.78
C PRO A 56 -11.32 8.51 6.95
N THR A 57 -10.17 7.85 6.89
CA THR A 57 -9.12 8.01 5.88
C THR A 57 -8.93 6.77 5.03
N TRP A 58 -9.07 6.92 3.71
CA TRP A 58 -8.80 5.86 2.74
C TRP A 58 -7.33 5.81 2.36
N HIS A 59 -6.87 4.65 1.89
CA HIS A 59 -5.55 4.42 1.33
C HIS A 59 -5.70 3.79 -0.04
N CYS A 60 -4.89 4.23 -1.01
CA CYS A 60 -4.94 3.69 -2.36
C CYS A 60 -3.55 3.29 -2.87
N ILE A 61 -3.46 2.09 -3.43
CA ILE A 61 -2.28 1.54 -4.10
C ILE A 61 -2.69 1.14 -5.52
N VAL A 62 -1.89 1.56 -6.49
CA VAL A 62 -2.10 1.29 -7.91
C VAL A 62 -0.80 0.76 -8.50
N GLY A 63 -0.84 -0.37 -9.21
CA GLY A 63 0.37 -0.95 -9.79
C GLY A 63 0.13 -2.18 -10.64
N ARG A 64 1.12 -2.54 -11.47
CA ARG A 64 1.06 -3.74 -12.33
C ARG A 64 1.60 -4.99 -11.64
N ASN A 65 2.45 -4.81 -10.64
CA ASN A 65 3.09 -5.92 -9.93
C ASN A 65 3.38 -5.49 -8.49
N PHE A 66 2.51 -5.89 -7.57
CA PHE A 66 2.71 -5.73 -6.14
C PHE A 66 2.01 -6.84 -5.36
N GLY A 67 2.62 -7.22 -4.24
CA GLY A 67 1.99 -7.94 -3.14
C GLY A 67 1.72 -6.97 -1.99
N SER A 68 0.61 -7.17 -1.29
CA SER A 68 0.21 -6.33 -0.17
C SER A 68 -0.29 -7.20 0.98
N TYR A 69 0.07 -6.82 2.20
CA TYR A 69 -0.58 -7.31 3.41
C TYR A 69 -1.02 -6.08 4.22
N VAL A 70 -2.33 -5.86 4.28
CA VAL A 70 -2.92 -4.69 4.92
C VAL A 70 -3.97 -5.13 5.94
N THR A 71 -4.02 -4.46 7.08
CA THR A 71 -5.17 -4.53 7.99
C THR A 71 -6.20 -3.50 7.49
N HIS A 72 -7.49 -3.81 7.53
CA HIS A 72 -8.52 -2.87 7.10
C HIS A 72 -9.77 -2.93 7.98
N GLU A 73 -10.52 -1.84 8.01
CA GLU A 73 -11.86 -1.76 8.60
C GLU A 73 -12.82 -2.67 7.81
N MET A 74 -13.77 -3.32 8.49
CA MET A 74 -14.80 -4.11 7.83
C MET A 74 -15.70 -3.23 6.96
N GLY A 75 -16.10 -3.73 5.80
CA GLY A 75 -16.97 -3.01 4.87
C GLY A 75 -16.30 -1.88 4.08
N HIS A 76 -14.97 -1.72 4.17
CA HIS A 76 -14.21 -0.66 3.51
C HIS A 76 -12.94 -1.19 2.81
N PHE A 77 -13.03 -2.32 2.10
CA PHE A 77 -11.91 -2.90 1.38
C PHE A 77 -12.30 -3.39 -0.02
N ILE A 78 -11.49 -3.06 -1.03
CA ILE A 78 -11.63 -3.62 -2.37
C ILE A 78 -10.27 -3.78 -3.06
N TYR A 79 -10.13 -4.90 -3.75
CA TYR A 79 -9.01 -5.23 -4.60
C TYR A 79 -9.50 -5.74 -5.96
N PHE A 80 -9.14 -5.02 -7.03
CA PHE A 80 -9.60 -5.33 -8.39
C PHE A 80 -8.55 -4.99 -9.45
N TYR A 81 -8.74 -5.53 -10.65
CA TYR A 81 -7.91 -5.25 -11.82
C TYR A 81 -8.70 -4.46 -12.86
N MET A 82 -8.03 -3.49 -13.49
CA MET A 82 -8.49 -2.80 -14.70
C MET A 82 -7.49 -3.02 -15.83
N GLY A 83 -7.76 -4.03 -16.67
CA GLY A 83 -6.78 -4.55 -17.61
C GLY A 83 -5.60 -5.17 -16.85
N GLN A 84 -4.40 -4.63 -17.01
CA GLN A 84 -3.17 -5.12 -16.37
C GLN A 84 -2.78 -4.34 -15.10
N VAL A 85 -3.58 -3.35 -14.70
CA VAL A 85 -3.30 -2.53 -13.51
C VAL A 85 -4.19 -3.01 -12.37
N ALA A 86 -3.58 -3.36 -11.25
CA ALA A 86 -4.27 -3.70 -10.01
C ALA A 86 -4.47 -2.44 -9.17
N ILE A 87 -5.62 -2.36 -8.51
CA ILE A 87 -6.02 -1.27 -7.62
C ILE A 87 -6.45 -1.89 -6.30
N LEU A 88 -5.80 -1.45 -5.23
CA LEU A 88 -6.14 -1.78 -3.86
C LEU A 88 -6.57 -0.50 -3.16
N LEU A 89 -7.79 -0.49 -2.63
CA LEU A 89 -8.38 0.64 -1.92
C LEU A 89 -8.96 0.12 -0.61
N PHE A 90 -8.54 0.70 0.51
CA PHE A 90 -8.99 0.25 1.83
C PHE A 90 -8.96 1.36 2.87
N LYS A 91 -9.71 1.18 3.95
CA LYS A 91 -9.68 2.02 5.16
C LYS A 91 -9.11 1.24 6.34
N SER A 92 -8.49 1.90 7.31
CA SER A 92 -7.92 1.28 8.53
C SER A 92 -8.42 1.98 9.79
N ASP A 93 -8.75 1.22 10.85
CA ASP A 93 -9.28 1.73 12.13
C ASP A 93 -8.26 2.53 12.96
N PHE A 94 -8.74 3.56 13.66
CA PHE A 94 -7.97 4.54 14.45
C PHE A 94 -7.98 4.20 15.95
N LEU A 95 -6.85 3.79 16.54
CA LEU A 95 -6.67 3.69 18.00
C LEU A 95 -5.20 3.99 18.40
N ARG A 96 -5.02 5.10 19.14
CA ARG A 96 -3.75 5.71 19.60
C ARG A 96 -2.96 4.89 20.65
N PHE A 97 -1.62 4.91 20.61
CA PHE A 97 -0.65 5.22 21.72
C PHE A 97 0.85 5.01 21.32
N THR A 98 1.81 5.49 22.14
CA THR A 98 3.13 6.09 21.77
C THR A 98 4.42 5.39 22.33
N LEU A 99 5.53 5.39 21.55
CA LEU A 99 7.03 5.32 21.79
C LEU A 99 7.79 4.12 22.43
N ALA A 100 8.96 3.75 21.83
CA ALA A 100 10.34 3.67 22.44
C ALA A 100 11.46 3.12 21.49
N MET A 101 12.75 3.38 21.80
CA MET A 101 14.04 3.20 21.03
C MET A 101 14.88 1.93 21.39
N GLN A 102 15.78 1.40 20.51
CA GLN A 102 17.29 1.33 20.56
C GLN A 102 18.01 0.46 19.46
N SER A 103 19.07 1.05 18.83
CA SER A 103 20.12 0.67 17.79
C SER A 103 20.46 -0.81 17.43
N TYR A 104 21.19 -1.27 16.37
CA TYR A 104 22.33 -0.80 15.52
C TYR A 104 22.52 -1.78 14.29
N GLY A 105 22.86 -1.31 13.07
CA GLY A 105 23.86 -1.91 12.12
C GLY A 105 23.52 -2.86 10.91
N SER A 106 23.58 -2.31 9.66
CA SER A 106 24.19 -2.74 8.35
C SER A 106 24.17 -4.21 7.82
N SER A 107 24.16 -4.58 6.52
CA SER A 107 24.15 -3.88 5.21
C SER A 107 23.91 -4.87 4.05
N GLN A 108 22.79 -4.72 3.33
CA GLN A 108 22.70 -4.78 1.87
C GLN A 108 22.14 -3.42 1.44
N LYS A 109 22.65 -2.81 0.35
CA LYS A 109 22.50 -1.36 0.12
C LYS A 109 21.06 -0.98 -0.29
N ALA A 110 20.16 -0.99 0.69
CA ALA A 110 18.84 -0.44 0.59
C ALA A 110 18.95 1.04 0.22
N VAL A 111 18.24 1.44 -0.82
CA VAL A 111 18.16 2.84 -1.25
C VAL A 111 16.91 3.44 -0.64
N ILE A 112 17.07 4.11 0.50
CA ILE A 112 15.98 4.82 1.17
C ILE A 112 15.57 6.01 0.31
N LYS A 113 14.28 6.08 -0.04
CA LYS A 113 13.71 7.16 -0.85
C LYS A 113 13.02 8.19 0.02
N ASN A 114 12.30 7.73 1.04
CA ASN A 114 11.68 8.58 2.03
C ASN A 114 11.55 7.80 3.34
N ALA A 115 11.77 8.46 4.47
CA ALA A 115 11.62 7.88 5.79
C ALA A 115 11.21 8.96 6.78
N ASP A 116 10.17 8.66 7.56
CA ASP A 116 9.77 9.38 8.76
C ASP A 116 9.69 8.33 9.87
N MET A 117 10.84 8.00 10.44
CA MET A 117 11.05 7.09 11.58
C MET A 117 12.53 7.17 12.03
N SER A 118 12.87 6.61 13.19
CA SER A 118 14.27 6.58 13.69
C SER A 118 15.17 5.74 12.78
N GLU A 119 16.45 6.12 12.65
CA GLU A 119 17.42 5.37 11.81
C GLU A 119 17.53 3.89 12.18
N GLU A 120 17.37 3.57 13.45
CA GLU A 120 17.30 2.20 13.95
C GLU A 120 16.08 1.44 13.42
N MET A 121 14.89 2.05 13.48
CA MET A 121 13.69 1.44 12.94
C MET A 121 13.82 1.27 11.42
N GLN A 122 14.49 2.21 10.74
CA GLN A 122 14.83 2.07 9.32
C GLN A 122 15.74 0.87 9.09
N GLN A 123 16.79 0.71 9.90
CA GLN A 123 17.69 -0.43 9.79
C GLN A 123 16.95 -1.74 10.06
N LYS A 124 16.07 -1.78 11.06
CA LYS A 124 15.26 -2.98 11.35
C LYS A 124 14.33 -3.32 10.19
N ALA A 125 13.80 -2.31 9.49
CA ALA A 125 12.99 -2.50 8.29
C ALA A 125 13.82 -3.10 7.16
N VAL A 126 15.05 -2.62 6.99
CA VAL A 126 16.00 -3.15 6.02
C VAL A 126 16.38 -4.60 6.37
N ASP A 127 16.76 -4.90 7.60
CA ASP A 127 17.17 -6.25 8.01
C ASP A 127 16.03 -7.25 7.86
N CYS A 128 14.82 -6.85 8.27
CA CYS A 128 13.63 -7.67 8.17
C CYS A 128 13.27 -7.94 6.69
N ALA A 129 13.40 -6.93 5.83
CA ALA A 129 13.19 -7.10 4.40
C ALA A 129 14.25 -8.00 3.75
N GLN A 130 15.51 -7.90 4.17
CA GLN A 130 16.56 -8.79 3.69
C GLN A 130 16.26 -10.25 4.06
N ASP A 131 15.95 -10.51 5.34
CA ASP A 131 15.56 -11.84 5.84
C ASP A 131 14.33 -12.39 5.10
N ALA A 132 13.32 -11.53 4.86
CA ALA A 132 12.12 -11.91 4.13
C ALA A 132 12.42 -12.32 2.69
N MET A 133 13.26 -11.55 1.98
CA MET A 133 13.63 -11.84 0.59
C MET A 133 14.55 -13.05 0.44
N GLU A 134 15.30 -13.42 1.47
CA GLU A 134 16.09 -14.66 1.49
C GLU A 134 15.19 -15.90 1.68
N LYS A 135 14.09 -15.76 2.43
CA LYS A 135 13.16 -16.86 2.76
C LYS A 135 12.02 -17.02 1.76
N PHE A 136 11.58 -15.94 1.14
CA PHE A 136 10.37 -15.93 0.31
C PHE A 136 10.64 -15.30 -1.06
N ASN A 137 10.02 -15.88 -2.09
CA ASN A 137 10.13 -15.40 -3.47
C ASN A 137 8.83 -14.76 -3.99
N ILE A 138 7.76 -14.77 -3.20
CA ILE A 138 6.45 -14.20 -3.55
C ILE A 138 6.28 -12.88 -2.80
N GLU A 139 6.01 -11.78 -3.50
CA GLU A 139 5.95 -10.44 -2.92
C GLU A 139 4.92 -10.33 -1.78
N LYS A 140 3.79 -11.06 -1.90
CA LYS A 140 2.77 -11.15 -0.85
C LYS A 140 3.31 -11.76 0.44
N ASP A 141 4.13 -12.81 0.33
CA ASP A 141 4.66 -13.53 1.49
C ASP A 141 5.79 -12.72 2.15
N ILE A 142 6.61 -12.04 1.34
CA ILE A 142 7.60 -11.06 1.82
C ILE A 142 6.89 -9.95 2.61
N ALA A 143 5.84 -9.34 2.04
CA ALA A 143 5.07 -8.30 2.71
C ALA A 143 4.43 -8.80 4.02
N ALA A 144 3.91 -10.03 4.02
CA ALA A 144 3.34 -10.66 5.21
C ALA A 144 4.37 -10.86 6.31
N HIS A 145 5.58 -11.31 5.98
CA HIS A 145 6.67 -11.51 6.93
C HIS A 145 7.10 -10.19 7.56
N ILE A 146 7.38 -9.18 6.75
CA ILE A 146 7.82 -7.86 7.22
C ILE A 146 6.77 -7.24 8.15
N LYS A 147 5.49 -7.23 7.72
CA LYS A 147 4.40 -6.72 8.55
C LYS A 147 4.30 -7.45 9.88
N LYS A 148 4.30 -8.78 9.88
CA LYS A 148 4.15 -9.59 11.11
C LYS A 148 5.27 -9.31 12.11
N GLU A 149 6.50 -9.17 11.61
CA GLU A 149 7.64 -8.88 12.47
C GLU A 149 7.57 -7.45 13.02
N PHE A 150 7.15 -6.47 12.23
CA PHE A 150 6.95 -5.10 12.70
C PHE A 150 5.79 -4.95 13.68
N ASP A 151 4.67 -5.62 13.46
CA ASP A 151 3.57 -5.68 14.42
C ASP A 151 4.02 -6.27 15.76
N ARG A 152 4.91 -7.28 15.72
CA ARG A 152 5.47 -7.93 16.92
C ARG A 152 6.45 -7.02 17.66
N LEU A 153 7.29 -6.27 16.94
CA LEU A 153 8.34 -5.44 17.52
C LEU A 153 7.85 -4.05 17.96
N PHE A 154 6.96 -3.45 17.20
CA PHE A 154 6.56 -2.03 17.33
C PHE A 154 5.06 -1.84 17.49
N ASN A 155 4.37 -2.89 17.94
CA ASN A 155 2.93 -2.98 18.13
C ASN A 155 2.12 -2.99 16.82
N PRO A 156 0.96 -3.68 16.81
CA PRO A 156 0.15 -3.85 15.60
C PRO A 156 -0.37 -2.58 14.94
N THR A 157 -0.75 -2.78 13.66
CA THR A 157 -1.28 -1.92 12.58
C THR A 157 -0.25 -1.39 11.60
N TRP A 158 0.84 -2.13 11.41
CA TRP A 158 1.72 -1.93 10.26
C TRP A 158 1.06 -2.45 8.98
N HIS A 159 1.39 -1.80 7.87
CA HIS A 159 0.99 -2.16 6.53
C HIS A 159 2.25 -2.28 5.69
N CYS A 160 2.36 -3.36 4.91
CA CYS A 160 3.52 -3.58 4.05
C CYS A 160 3.08 -3.83 2.61
N ILE A 161 3.74 -3.12 1.69
CA ILE A 161 3.58 -3.27 0.25
C ILE A 161 4.96 -3.53 -0.34
N VAL A 162 5.05 -4.58 -1.13
CA VAL A 162 6.28 -5.02 -1.79
C VAL A 162 5.99 -5.19 -3.26
N GLY A 163 6.79 -4.58 -4.14
CA GLY A 163 6.58 -4.69 -5.57
C GLY A 163 7.58 -3.91 -6.40
N ARG A 164 7.67 -4.24 -7.69
CA ARG A 164 8.58 -3.58 -8.63
C ARG A 164 8.00 -2.30 -9.22
N ASN A 165 6.67 -2.24 -9.37
CA ASN A 165 5.98 -1.16 -10.07
C ASN A 165 4.65 -0.84 -9.38
N PHE A 166 4.68 0.10 -8.45
CA PHE A 166 3.48 0.65 -7.82
C PHE A 166 3.65 2.13 -7.48
N GLY A 167 2.52 2.84 -7.52
CA GLY A 167 2.35 4.15 -6.89
C GLY A 167 1.39 4.02 -5.72
N SER A 168 1.65 4.77 -4.66
CA SER A 168 0.85 4.74 -3.43
C SER A 168 0.51 6.16 -2.98
N TYR A 169 -0.71 6.34 -2.48
CA TYR A 169 -1.06 7.51 -1.69
C TYR A 169 -1.69 7.00 -0.40
N VAL A 170 -0.90 7.08 0.67
CA VAL A 170 -1.24 6.53 1.99
C VAL A 170 -1.16 7.64 3.02
N THR A 171 -2.03 7.57 4.03
CA THR A 171 -1.90 8.37 5.24
C THR A 171 -1.24 7.49 6.29
N HIS A 172 -0.31 8.04 7.07
CA HIS A 172 0.43 7.27 8.06
C HIS A 172 0.58 8.07 9.35
N GLU A 173 0.83 7.38 10.44
CA GLU A 173 1.26 8.00 11.68
C GLU A 173 2.62 8.68 11.50
N THR A 174 2.84 9.78 12.23
CA THR A 174 4.16 10.42 12.28
C THR A 174 5.18 9.47 12.88
N LYS A 175 6.41 9.47 12.36
CA LYS A 175 7.52 8.63 12.82
C LYS A 175 7.37 7.12 12.58
N HIS A 176 6.42 6.70 11.76
CA HIS A 176 6.20 5.29 11.41
C HIS A 176 6.01 5.07 9.90
N PHE A 177 6.87 5.66 9.08
CA PHE A 177 6.83 5.52 7.61
C PHE A 177 8.22 5.33 7.01
N ILE A 178 8.36 4.35 6.12
CA ILE A 178 9.56 4.18 5.30
C ILE A 178 9.22 3.64 3.92
N TYR A 179 9.87 4.22 2.92
CA TYR A 179 9.84 3.78 1.54
C TYR A 179 11.27 3.66 1.01
N PHE A 180 11.66 2.45 0.62
CA PHE A 180 13.00 2.15 0.16
C PHE A 180 13.02 1.07 -0.92
N TYR A 181 14.15 0.96 -1.63
CA TYR A 181 14.38 -0.09 -2.61
C TYR A 181 15.45 -1.06 -2.12
N MET A 182 15.24 -2.35 -2.36
CA MET A 182 16.27 -3.38 -2.31
C MET A 182 16.44 -3.98 -3.70
N GLY A 183 17.54 -3.63 -4.37
CA GLY A 183 17.71 -3.92 -5.79
C GLY A 183 16.60 -3.26 -6.62
N GLN A 184 15.79 -4.07 -7.30
CA GLN A 184 14.66 -3.61 -8.13
C GLN A 184 13.31 -3.65 -7.40
N VAL A 185 13.26 -4.17 -6.18
CA VAL A 185 12.02 -4.32 -5.42
C VAL A 185 11.86 -3.11 -4.50
N ALA A 186 10.73 -2.41 -4.63
CA ALA A 186 10.36 -1.34 -3.72
C ALA A 186 9.58 -1.93 -2.54
N ILE A 187 9.87 -1.43 -1.34
CA ILE A 187 9.23 -1.80 -0.09
C ILE A 187 8.69 -0.50 0.53
N LEU A 188 7.38 -0.48 0.75
CA LEU A 188 6.68 0.56 1.49
C LEU A 188 6.13 -0.05 2.76
N LEU A 189 6.58 0.46 3.90
CA LEU A 189 6.18 0.02 5.22
C LEU A 189 5.72 1.24 6.01
N PHE A 190 4.48 1.22 6.48
CA PHE A 190 3.93 2.33 7.24
C PHE A 190 2.94 1.83 8.29
N LYS A 191 2.79 2.61 9.35
CA LYS A 191 1.74 2.39 10.34
C LYS A 191 0.61 3.39 10.10
N SER A 192 -0.62 2.93 10.16
CA SER A 192 -1.80 3.80 10.18
C SER A 192 -2.81 3.30 11.20
N GLY A 193 -3.44 4.24 11.88
CA GLY A 193 -4.30 4.01 13.04
C GLY A 193 -4.37 5.25 13.89
#